data_AF-A0A922ZB33-F1
#
_entry.id   AF-A0A922ZB33-F1
#
_cell.length_a   1.000
_cell.length_b   1.000
_cell.length_c   1.000
_cell.angle_alpha   90.00
_cell.angle_beta   90.00
_cell.angle_gamma   90.00
#
_symmetry.space_group_name_H-M   'P 1'
#
loop_
_entity.id
_entity.type
_entity.pdbx_description
1 polymer ?
#
loop_
_entity_poly.entity_id
_entity_poly.type
_entity_poly.pdbx_seq_one_letter_code
_entity_poly.pdbx_strand_id
1 'polypeptide(L)'
;MARRILQLLPHTLLVPVEVQEDLRRGVANGHSDSVFLDDLISDGTVQLVEMGAVAKLHFETLVTGSAQESLDDGEAATIACALEREAIAVIDEAKATRICRMRHADLELVSTTALLLHEKTEDAIGPDSIAECLFGALQAARMRVPIELLPQVVERLGPDLVLQCNSLPKSVRDSKQNAPQVTIRGEDR
;
A
#
# COMPACT_ATOMS: atom_id res chain seq x y z
N MET A 1 -1.77 -12.89 -8.59
CA MET A 1 -0.91 -12.76 -7.40
C MET A 1 -1.63 -12.04 -6.26
N ALA A 2 -2.11 -10.80 -6.46
CA ALA A 2 -2.84 -10.04 -5.43
C ALA A 2 -3.96 -10.83 -4.72
N ARG A 3 -4.85 -11.52 -5.46
CA ARG A 3 -5.89 -12.38 -4.86
C ARG A 3 -5.34 -13.40 -3.87
N ARG A 4 -4.23 -14.07 -4.22
CA ARG A 4 -3.60 -15.08 -3.35
C ARG A 4 -3.11 -14.45 -2.05
N ILE A 5 -2.47 -13.27 -2.12
CA ILE A 5 -2.03 -12.53 -0.92
C ILE A 5 -3.24 -12.19 -0.03
N LEU A 6 -4.31 -11.66 -0.62
CA LEU A 6 -5.52 -11.31 0.12
C LEU A 6 -6.15 -12.53 0.81
N GLN A 7 -6.21 -13.69 0.13
CA GLN A 7 -6.74 -14.94 0.68
C GLN A 7 -5.88 -15.55 1.80
N LEU A 8 -4.63 -15.10 1.96
CA LEU A 8 -3.71 -15.58 3.00
C LEU A 8 -3.79 -14.75 4.27
N LEU A 9 -4.40 -13.55 4.22
CA LEU A 9 -4.57 -12.71 5.39
C LEU A 9 -5.57 -13.38 6.34
N PRO A 10 -5.24 -13.53 7.64
CA PRO A 10 -6.15 -14.13 8.61
C PRO A 10 -7.30 -13.19 9.01
N HIS A 11 -7.47 -12.07 8.30
CA HIS A 11 -8.40 -10.99 8.61
C HIS A 11 -9.54 -10.97 7.60
N THR A 12 -10.70 -10.49 8.04
CA THR A 12 -11.77 -10.15 7.10
C THR A 12 -11.39 -8.87 6.38
N LEU A 13 -11.39 -8.90 5.04
CA LEU A 13 -11.05 -7.75 4.22
C LEU A 13 -12.32 -6.97 3.91
N LEU A 14 -12.32 -5.70 4.28
CA LEU A 14 -13.46 -4.81 4.11
C LEU A 14 -13.09 -3.72 3.10
N VAL A 15 -14.00 -3.41 2.19
CA VAL A 15 -13.89 -2.29 1.26
C VAL A 15 -15.13 -1.41 1.39
N PRO A 16 -14.98 -0.09 1.66
CA PRO A 16 -16.11 0.83 1.65
C PRO A 16 -16.76 0.91 0.26
N VAL A 17 -18.08 1.11 0.21
CA VAL A 17 -18.83 1.28 -1.05
C VAL A 17 -18.24 2.41 -1.91
N GLU A 18 -17.83 3.51 -1.27
CA GLU A 18 -17.27 4.70 -1.92
C GLU A 18 -16.00 4.37 -2.72
N VAL A 19 -15.15 3.47 -2.21
CA VAL A 19 -13.96 2.99 -2.91
C VAL A 19 -14.34 2.20 -4.16
N GLN A 20 -15.36 1.33 -4.09
CA GLN A 20 -15.85 0.59 -5.24
C GLN A 20 -16.44 1.54 -6.30
N GLU A 21 -17.22 2.55 -5.88
CA GLU A 21 -17.78 3.55 -6.78
C GLU A 21 -16.69 4.35 -7.50
N ASP A 22 -15.66 4.79 -6.78
CA ASP A 22 -14.54 5.53 -7.37
C ASP A 22 -13.76 4.69 -8.38
N LEU A 23 -13.49 3.41 -8.08
CA LEU A 23 -12.88 2.49 -9.03
C LEU A 23 -13.76 2.28 -10.28
N ARG A 24 -15.08 2.18 -10.11
CA ARG A 24 -16.02 2.07 -11.24
C ARG A 24 -16.05 3.34 -12.09
N ARG A 25 -15.97 4.52 -11.50
CA ARG A 25 -15.84 5.79 -12.24
C ARG A 25 -14.52 5.84 -13.02
N GLY A 26 -13.46 5.25 -12.46
CA GLY A 26 -12.15 5.09 -13.10
C GLY A 26 -12.12 4.18 -14.34
N VAL A 27 -13.12 3.31 -14.55
CA VAL A 27 -13.23 2.41 -15.72
C VAL A 27 -13.31 3.19 -17.02
N ALA A 28 -13.98 4.35 -17.00
CA ALA A 28 -14.05 5.23 -18.17
C ALA A 28 -12.67 5.68 -18.67
N ASN A 29 -11.64 5.59 -17.82
CA ASN A 29 -10.25 5.92 -18.12
C ASN A 29 -9.39 4.69 -18.48
N GLY A 30 -9.99 3.51 -18.67
CA GLY A 30 -9.31 2.29 -19.10
C GLY A 30 -8.76 1.41 -17.96
N HIS A 31 -9.08 1.71 -16.70
CA HIS A 31 -8.67 0.87 -15.57
C HIS A 31 -9.61 -0.33 -15.39
N SER A 32 -9.03 -1.52 -15.23
CA SER A 32 -9.74 -2.78 -14.98
C SER A 32 -9.87 -3.12 -13.50
N ASP A 33 -9.44 -2.23 -12.60
CA ASP A 33 -9.32 -2.50 -11.17
C ASP A 33 -10.68 -2.75 -10.50
N SER A 34 -11.74 -2.12 -11.02
CA SER A 34 -13.11 -2.38 -10.56
C SER A 34 -13.60 -3.80 -10.89
N VAL A 35 -13.22 -4.35 -12.04
CA VAL A 35 -13.55 -5.73 -12.43
C VAL A 35 -12.86 -6.70 -11.48
N PHE A 36 -11.58 -6.45 -11.19
CA PHE A 36 -10.83 -7.28 -10.24
C PHE A 36 -11.42 -7.21 -8.82
N LEU A 37 -11.84 -6.03 -8.35
CA LEU A 37 -12.52 -5.89 -7.07
C LEU A 37 -13.88 -6.58 -7.06
N ASP A 38 -14.68 -6.45 -8.12
CA ASP A 38 -15.99 -7.11 -8.24
C ASP A 38 -15.85 -8.64 -8.21
N ASP A 39 -14.78 -9.19 -8.80
CA ASP A 39 -14.46 -10.63 -8.72
C ASP A 39 -14.03 -11.06 -7.30
N LEU A 40 -13.37 -10.19 -6.52
CA LEU A 40 -13.01 -10.46 -5.12
C LEU A 40 -14.21 -10.40 -4.18
N ILE A 41 -15.18 -9.53 -4.50
CA ILE A 41 -16.45 -9.44 -3.77
C ILE A 41 -17.30 -10.68 -4.08
N SER A 42 -17.39 -11.05 -5.36
CA SER A 42 -18.23 -12.17 -5.82
C SER A 42 -17.81 -13.51 -5.26
N ASP A 43 -16.51 -13.73 -5.02
CA ASP A 43 -15.99 -14.97 -4.40
C ASP A 43 -15.85 -14.89 -2.88
N GLY A 44 -16.23 -13.77 -2.27
CA GLY A 44 -16.21 -13.57 -0.81
C GLY A 44 -14.84 -13.30 -0.21
N THR A 45 -13.79 -13.10 -1.03
CA THR A 45 -12.46 -12.71 -0.54
C THR A 45 -12.50 -11.32 0.13
N VAL A 46 -13.34 -10.42 -0.38
CA VAL A 46 -13.54 -9.07 0.14
C VAL A 46 -15.03 -8.84 0.41
N GLN A 47 -15.34 -8.16 1.52
CA GLN A 47 -16.69 -7.74 1.85
C GLN A 47 -16.86 -6.24 1.59
N LEU A 48 -17.88 -5.90 0.82
CA LEU A 48 -18.29 -4.51 0.65
C LEU A 48 -19.04 -4.05 1.90
N VAL A 49 -18.69 -2.88 2.43
CA VAL A 49 -19.33 -2.34 3.64
C VAL A 49 -19.86 -0.93 3.41
N GLU A 50 -21.06 -0.68 3.91
CA GLU A 50 -21.63 0.67 3.99
C GLU A 50 -21.13 1.37 5.26
N MET A 51 -20.93 2.68 5.15
CA MET A 51 -20.67 3.53 6.32
C MET A 51 -21.90 3.54 7.25
N GLY A 52 -21.69 3.20 8.52
CA GLY A 52 -22.67 3.43 9.57
C GLY A 52 -22.74 4.89 9.99
N ALA A 53 -23.55 5.17 11.00
CA ALA A 53 -23.78 6.54 11.46
C ALA A 53 -22.51 7.18 12.04
N VAL A 54 -21.64 6.41 12.71
CA VAL A 54 -20.40 6.92 13.31
C VAL A 54 -19.36 7.17 12.20
N ALA A 55 -19.24 6.24 11.26
CA ALA A 55 -18.37 6.42 10.10
C ALA A 55 -18.74 7.68 9.30
N LYS A 56 -20.03 7.93 9.04
CA LYS A 56 -20.48 9.13 8.32
C LYS A 56 -20.04 10.44 8.98
N LEU A 57 -20.09 10.52 10.31
CA LEU A 57 -19.60 11.70 11.04
C LEU A 57 -18.09 11.91 10.84
N HIS A 58 -17.30 10.84 10.90
CA HIS A 58 -15.86 10.94 10.63
C HIS A 58 -15.60 11.33 9.17
N PHE A 59 -16.28 10.69 8.24
CA PHE A 59 -16.18 10.96 6.80
C PHE A 59 -16.39 12.44 6.49
N GLU A 60 -17.48 13.04 6.97
CA GLU A 60 -17.80 14.45 6.75
C GLU A 60 -16.63 15.37 7.18
N THR A 61 -16.01 15.08 8.32
CA THR A 61 -14.86 15.87 8.82
C THR A 61 -13.57 15.64 8.01
N LEU A 62 -13.44 14.49 7.36
CA LEU A 62 -12.27 14.14 6.56
C LEU A 62 -12.35 14.69 5.12
N VAL A 63 -13.55 14.85 4.57
CA VAL A 63 -13.74 15.42 3.21
C VAL A 63 -13.96 16.94 3.23
N THR A 64 -14.28 17.54 4.38
CA THR A 64 -14.51 18.98 4.52
C THR A 64 -13.23 19.73 4.91
N GLY A 65 -12.96 20.86 4.26
CA GLY A 65 -11.86 21.76 4.62
C GLY A 65 -11.07 22.25 3.40
N SER A 66 -9.88 22.79 3.65
CA SER A 66 -8.96 23.13 2.57
C SER A 66 -8.42 21.86 1.90
N ALA A 67 -7.97 21.94 0.65
CA ALA A 67 -7.43 20.78 -0.08
C ALA A 67 -6.23 20.09 0.60
N GLN A 68 -5.53 20.78 1.50
CA GLN A 68 -4.41 20.23 2.29
C GLN A 68 -4.88 19.47 3.54
N GLU A 69 -6.12 19.70 3.96
CA GLU A 69 -6.76 19.23 5.18
C GLU A 69 -7.93 18.30 4.92
N SER A 70 -8.35 18.15 3.66
CA SER A 70 -9.35 17.20 3.20
C SER A 70 -8.76 16.05 2.39
N LEU A 71 -9.48 14.94 2.40
CA LEU A 71 -9.20 13.73 1.63
C LEU A 71 -10.20 13.57 0.48
N ASP A 72 -9.85 12.71 -0.46
CA ASP A 72 -10.84 12.19 -1.41
C ASP A 72 -11.80 11.22 -0.71
N ASP A 73 -12.90 10.91 -1.39
CA ASP A 73 -13.99 10.11 -0.83
C ASP A 73 -13.51 8.69 -0.48
N GLY A 74 -12.70 8.05 -1.33
CA GLY A 74 -12.17 6.71 -1.09
C GLY A 74 -11.28 6.60 0.16
N GLU A 75 -10.29 7.48 0.32
CA GLU A 75 -9.40 7.48 1.49
C GLU A 75 -10.15 7.88 2.76
N ALA A 76 -11.05 8.86 2.66
CA ALA A 76 -11.91 9.28 3.77
C ALA A 76 -12.83 8.15 4.25
N ALA A 77 -13.49 7.44 3.31
CA ALA A 77 -14.40 6.34 3.62
C ALA A 77 -13.65 5.16 4.26
N THR A 78 -12.43 4.88 3.80
CA THR A 78 -11.58 3.83 4.36
C THR A 78 -11.24 4.12 5.83
N ILE A 79 -10.76 5.33 6.13
CA ILE A 79 -10.44 5.74 7.50
C ILE A 79 -11.70 5.76 8.37
N ALA A 80 -12.80 6.32 7.87
CA ALA A 80 -14.06 6.42 8.60
C ALA A 80 -14.65 5.05 8.96
N CYS A 81 -14.65 4.10 8.02
CA CYS A 81 -15.10 2.73 8.27
C CYS A 81 -14.20 2.01 9.28
N ALA A 82 -12.88 2.21 9.20
CA ALA A 82 -11.93 1.59 10.11
C ALA A 82 -12.11 2.09 11.55
N LEU A 83 -12.34 3.40 11.73
CA LEU A 83 -12.65 4.00 13.04
C LEU A 83 -13.92 3.41 13.66
N GLU A 84 -15.01 3.30 12.89
CA GLU A 84 -16.28 2.76 13.39
C GLU A 84 -16.19 1.27 13.76
N ARG A 85 -15.33 0.51 13.06
CA ARG A 85 -15.24 -0.95 13.19
C ARG A 85 -14.06 -1.41 14.04
N GLU A 86 -13.29 -0.49 14.60
CA GLU A 86 -12.03 -0.78 15.30
C GLU A 86 -11.09 -1.66 14.45
N ALA A 87 -11.05 -1.37 13.14
CA ALA A 87 -10.27 -2.12 12.17
C ALA A 87 -8.95 -1.43 11.84
N ILE A 88 -8.06 -2.16 11.17
CA ILE A 88 -6.81 -1.62 10.63
C ILE A 88 -7.11 -1.00 9.26
N ALA A 89 -6.73 0.26 9.06
CA ALA A 89 -6.83 0.90 7.74
C ALA A 89 -5.56 0.65 6.92
N VAL A 90 -5.75 0.15 5.70
CA VAL A 90 -4.65 -0.04 4.73
C VAL A 90 -4.59 1.18 3.82
N ILE A 91 -3.55 2.00 3.95
CA ILE A 91 -3.43 3.31 3.30
C ILE A 91 -2.02 3.47 2.72
N ASP A 92 -1.92 3.80 1.43
CA ASP A 92 -0.64 4.08 0.77
C ASP A 92 -0.42 5.59 0.51
N GLU A 93 -1.46 6.41 0.65
CA GLU A 93 -1.40 7.85 0.40
C GLU A 93 -0.89 8.62 1.64
N ALA A 94 0.03 9.57 1.41
CA ALA A 94 0.76 10.22 2.49
C ALA A 94 0.00 11.36 3.15
N LYS A 95 -0.86 12.08 2.42
CA LYS A 95 -1.76 13.07 3.00
C LYS A 95 -2.81 12.38 3.89
N ALA A 96 -3.41 11.27 3.47
CA ALA A 96 -4.32 10.42 4.23
C ALA A 96 -3.63 9.90 5.50
N THR A 97 -2.45 9.28 5.36
CA THR A 97 -1.65 8.83 6.50
C THR A 97 -1.36 9.97 7.48
N ARG A 98 -0.93 11.14 6.98
CA ARG A 98 -0.62 12.32 7.82
C ARG A 98 -1.85 12.84 8.54
N ILE A 99 -2.95 13.05 7.82
CA ILE A 99 -4.20 13.57 8.39
C ILE A 99 -4.74 12.60 9.44
N CYS A 100 -4.73 11.31 9.14
CA CYS A 100 -5.17 10.28 10.08
C CYS A 100 -4.30 10.26 11.33
N ARG A 101 -2.97 10.20 11.21
CA ARG A 101 -2.07 10.24 12.39
C ARG A 101 -2.24 11.51 13.24
N MET A 102 -2.59 12.64 12.63
CA MET A 102 -2.84 13.89 13.35
C MET A 102 -4.19 13.93 14.08
N ARG A 103 -5.24 13.36 13.49
CA ARG A 103 -6.62 13.47 13.99
C ARG A 103 -7.10 12.23 14.76
N HIS A 104 -6.49 11.09 14.50
CA HIS A 104 -6.88 9.76 14.94
C HIS A 104 -5.63 8.92 15.27
N ALA A 105 -4.86 9.36 16.27
CA ALA A 105 -3.58 8.74 16.62
C ALA A 105 -3.70 7.26 17.05
N ASP A 106 -4.87 6.84 17.52
CA ASP A 106 -5.14 5.48 17.98
C ASP A 106 -5.54 4.52 16.84
N LEU A 107 -5.82 5.03 15.62
CA LEU A 107 -6.15 4.18 14.49
C LEU A 107 -4.89 3.52 13.94
N GLU A 108 -4.88 2.19 13.90
CA GLU A 108 -3.80 1.43 13.30
C GLU A 108 -3.79 1.59 11.78
N LEU A 109 -2.64 1.99 11.23
CA LEU A 109 -2.43 2.18 9.80
C LEU A 109 -1.33 1.24 9.30
N VAL A 110 -1.62 0.54 8.22
CA VAL A 110 -0.68 -0.34 7.53
C VAL A 110 -0.60 0.07 6.06
N SER A 111 0.57 -0.04 5.44
CA SER A 111 0.71 0.17 4.00
C SER A 111 0.67 -1.16 3.25
N THR A 112 0.35 -1.14 1.96
CA THR A 112 0.47 -2.33 1.10
C THR A 112 1.88 -2.90 1.14
N THR A 113 2.90 -2.04 1.22
CA THR A 113 4.30 -2.47 1.37
C THR A 113 4.51 -3.29 2.65
N ALA A 114 3.95 -2.85 3.77
CA ALA A 114 4.03 -3.58 5.04
C ALA A 114 3.32 -4.94 4.97
N LEU A 115 2.17 -5.02 4.29
CA LEU A 115 1.47 -6.29 4.07
C LEU A 115 2.29 -7.27 3.23
N LEU A 116 2.94 -6.78 2.18
CA LEU A 116 3.81 -7.61 1.34
C LEU A 116 5.04 -8.11 2.11
N LEU A 117 5.67 -7.25 2.91
CA LEU A 117 6.87 -7.59 3.68
C LEU A 117 6.56 -8.38 4.97
N HIS A 118 5.30 -8.64 5.30
CA HIS A 118 4.93 -9.39 6.48
C HIS A 118 5.36 -10.86 6.34
N GLU A 119 5.92 -11.44 7.41
CA GLU A 119 6.45 -12.81 7.44
C GLU A 119 5.47 -13.86 6.89
N LYS A 120 4.20 -13.80 7.29
CA LYS A 120 3.15 -14.71 6.81
C LYS A 120 2.89 -14.60 5.30
N THR A 121 3.08 -13.42 4.72
CA THR A 121 2.94 -13.23 3.27
C THR A 121 4.14 -13.89 2.59
N GLU A 122 5.34 -13.65 3.09
CA GLU A 122 6.59 -14.25 2.59
C GLU A 122 6.56 -15.80 2.69
N ASP A 123 6.14 -16.36 3.82
CA ASP A 123 5.99 -17.81 4.02
C ASP A 123 5.05 -18.45 3.00
N ALA A 124 4.01 -17.72 2.58
CA ALA A 124 2.93 -18.27 1.79
C ALA A 124 3.12 -18.14 0.28
N ILE A 125 3.88 -17.15 -0.19
CA ILE A 125 4.15 -16.95 -1.63
C ILE A 125 5.64 -17.03 -2.00
N GLY A 126 6.53 -17.02 -1.02
CA GLY A 126 7.98 -17.09 -1.20
C GLY A 126 8.62 -15.74 -1.52
N PRO A 127 9.94 -15.60 -1.26
CA PRO A 127 10.68 -14.34 -1.40
C PRO A 127 10.71 -13.81 -2.85
N ASP A 128 10.82 -14.69 -3.84
CA ASP A 128 10.84 -14.30 -5.25
C ASP A 128 9.50 -13.66 -5.66
N SER A 129 8.38 -14.25 -5.25
CA SER A 129 7.04 -13.70 -5.50
C SER A 129 6.84 -12.35 -4.80
N ILE A 130 7.41 -12.16 -3.60
CA ILE A 130 7.38 -10.87 -2.90
C ILE A 130 8.13 -9.81 -3.72
N ALA A 131 9.34 -10.12 -4.20
CA ALA A 131 10.12 -9.22 -5.03
C ALA A 131 9.37 -8.84 -6.31
N GLU A 132 8.75 -9.81 -6.99
CA GLU A 132 7.91 -9.57 -8.17
C GLU A 132 6.71 -8.65 -7.86
N CYS A 133 6.02 -8.87 -6.73
CA CYS A 133 4.90 -8.03 -6.31
C CYS A 133 5.33 -6.60 -6.03
N LEU A 134 6.40 -6.42 -5.24
CA LEU A 134 6.96 -5.11 -4.93
C LEU A 134 7.36 -4.39 -6.22
N PHE A 135 8.08 -5.08 -7.11
CA PHE A 135 8.53 -4.51 -8.37
C PHE A 135 7.36 -4.06 -9.24
N GLY A 136 6.35 -4.91 -9.41
CA GLY A 136 5.14 -4.60 -10.17
C GLY A 136 4.37 -3.41 -9.57
N ALA A 137 4.17 -3.38 -8.26
CA ALA A 137 3.47 -2.30 -7.57
C ALA A 137 4.22 -0.96 -7.68
N LEU A 138 5.55 -0.97 -7.58
CA LEU A 138 6.38 0.22 -7.72
C LEU A 138 6.41 0.76 -9.16
N GLN A 139 6.45 -0.12 -10.16
CA GLN A 139 6.48 0.30 -11.56
C GLN A 139 5.12 0.72 -12.10
N ALA A 140 4.09 -0.12 -11.92
CA ALA A 140 2.80 0.06 -12.56
C ALA A 140 1.88 0.97 -11.74
N ALA A 141 1.74 0.70 -10.44
CA ALA A 141 0.86 1.48 -9.55
C ALA A 141 1.54 2.71 -8.97
N ARG A 142 2.86 2.86 -9.18
CA ARG A 142 3.69 3.92 -8.57
C ARG A 142 3.53 3.96 -7.05
N MET A 143 3.33 2.79 -6.45
CA MET A 143 3.09 2.61 -5.01
C MET A 143 4.16 3.35 -4.20
N ARG A 144 3.73 4.02 -3.14
CA ARG A 144 4.62 4.71 -2.22
C ARG A 144 5.13 3.72 -1.16
N VAL A 145 6.42 3.81 -0.86
CA VAL A 145 7.04 3.02 0.21
C VAL A 145 7.25 3.93 1.42
N PRO A 146 6.76 3.54 2.62
CA PRO A 146 7.13 4.21 3.87
C PRO A 146 8.65 4.24 4.06
N ILE A 147 9.18 5.36 4.55
CA ILE A 147 10.63 5.57 4.63
C ILE A 147 11.34 4.51 5.49
N GLU A 148 10.65 4.05 6.52
CA GLU A 148 11.05 3.00 7.45
C GLU A 148 11.16 1.61 6.79
N LEU A 149 10.45 1.36 5.69
CA LEU A 149 10.46 0.09 4.96
C LEU A 149 11.39 0.09 3.73
N LEU A 150 11.94 1.25 3.35
CA LEU A 150 12.84 1.36 2.20
C LEU A 150 14.03 0.38 2.25
N PRO A 151 14.73 0.19 3.39
CA PRO A 151 15.85 -0.74 3.43
C PRO A 151 15.45 -2.17 3.07
N GLN A 152 14.30 -2.63 3.58
CA GLN A 152 13.78 -3.97 3.32
C GLN A 152 13.34 -4.14 1.86
N VAL A 153 12.70 -3.12 1.28
CA VAL A 153 12.34 -3.13 -0.15
C VAL A 153 13.59 -3.20 -1.02
N VAL A 154 14.64 -2.44 -0.70
CA VAL A 154 15.91 -2.46 -1.45
C VAL A 154 16.59 -3.82 -1.34
N GLU A 155 16.60 -4.41 -0.16
CA GLU A 155 17.15 -5.75 0.07
C GLU A 155 16.42 -6.80 -0.77
N ARG A 156 15.07 -6.77 -0.77
CA ARG A 156 14.24 -7.75 -1.49
C ARG A 156 14.32 -7.62 -3.00
N LEU A 157 14.38 -6.40 -3.54
CA LEU A 157 14.45 -6.17 -4.99
C LEU A 157 15.85 -6.35 -5.56
N GLY A 158 16.87 -6.13 -4.72
CA GLY A 158 18.23 -5.98 -5.21
C GLY A 158 18.42 -4.73 -6.06
N PRO A 159 19.67 -4.40 -6.39
CA PRO A 159 19.99 -3.07 -6.86
C PRO A 159 19.61 -2.80 -8.32
N ASP A 160 19.45 -3.84 -9.14
CA ASP A 160 19.13 -3.68 -10.56
C ASP A 160 17.63 -3.39 -10.77
N LEU A 161 16.75 -3.98 -9.95
CA LEU A 161 15.32 -3.69 -9.97
C LEU A 161 15.01 -2.34 -9.30
N VAL A 162 15.73 -1.98 -8.22
CA VAL A 162 15.58 -0.68 -7.56
C VAL A 162 15.80 0.50 -8.53
N LEU A 163 16.80 0.41 -9.41
CA LEU A 163 17.09 1.46 -10.40
C LEU A 163 15.93 1.74 -11.37
N GLN A 164 15.11 0.72 -11.64
CA GLN A 164 13.97 0.80 -12.56
C GLN A 164 12.71 1.36 -11.88
N CYS A 165 12.65 1.41 -10.55
CA CYS A 165 11.48 1.82 -9.79
C CYS A 165 11.43 3.34 -9.57
N ASN A 166 10.87 4.10 -10.52
CA ASN A 166 10.82 5.57 -10.45
C ASN A 166 10.03 6.15 -9.27
N SER A 167 9.17 5.36 -8.62
CA SER A 167 8.47 5.75 -7.39
C SER A 167 9.37 5.78 -6.16
N LEU A 168 10.53 5.10 -6.19
CA LEU A 168 11.50 5.13 -5.10
C LEU A 168 12.29 6.46 -5.08
N PRO A 169 12.67 6.96 -3.90
CA PRO A 169 13.48 8.17 -3.78
C PRO A 169 14.77 8.07 -4.60
N LYS A 170 15.17 9.19 -5.23
CA LYS A 170 16.41 9.24 -6.02
C LYS A 170 17.64 8.82 -5.21
N SER A 171 17.71 9.21 -3.93
CA SER A 171 18.79 8.80 -3.02
C SER A 171 18.93 7.28 -2.91
N VAL A 172 17.81 6.55 -2.90
CA VAL A 172 17.78 5.08 -2.85
C VAL A 172 18.23 4.48 -4.17
N ARG A 173 17.77 5.03 -5.29
CA ARG A 173 18.17 4.56 -6.62
C ARG A 173 19.65 4.79 -6.92
N ASP A 174 20.20 5.92 -6.48
CA ASP A 174 21.58 6.33 -6.74
C ASP A 174 22.59 5.74 -5.73
N SER A 175 22.14 4.94 -4.75
CA SER A 175 22.96 4.38 -3.66
C SER A 175 24.13 3.46 -4.10
N LYS A 176 24.32 3.26 -5.41
CA LYS A 176 25.34 2.40 -6.02
C LYS A 176 26.67 3.09 -6.36
N GLN A 177 27.02 4.24 -5.76
CA GLN A 177 28.34 4.87 -5.96
C GLN A 177 29.36 4.70 -4.82
N ASN A 178 29.04 4.01 -3.72
CA ASN A 178 29.94 3.96 -2.55
C ASN A 178 30.18 2.55 -1.96
N ALA A 179 30.32 1.53 -2.80
CA ALA A 179 30.95 0.28 -2.34
C ALA A 179 32.48 0.45 -2.31
N PRO A 180 33.18 0.18 -1.20
CA PRO A 180 34.63 0.24 -1.17
C PRO A 180 35.21 -0.80 -2.15
N GLN A 181 36.01 -0.33 -3.12
CA GLN A 181 36.84 -1.20 -3.94
C GLN A 181 37.82 -1.90 -2.99
N VAL A 182 37.65 -3.20 -2.81
CA VAL A 182 38.64 -4.05 -2.14
C VAL A 182 39.85 -4.14 -3.08
N THR A 183 40.84 -3.29 -2.84
CA THR A 183 42.16 -3.41 -3.45
C THR A 183 42.82 -4.66 -2.88
N ILE A 184 42.74 -5.78 -3.60
CA ILE A 184 43.60 -6.94 -3.35
C ILE A 184 45.01 -6.51 -3.73
N ARG A 185 45.82 -6.12 -2.74
CA ARG A 185 47.27 -6.04 -2.91
C ARG A 185 47.79 -7.47 -2.94
N GLY A 186 48.38 -7.84 -4.08
CA GLY A 186 49.04 -9.12 -4.27
C GLY A 186 50.13 -9.35 -3.22
N GLU A 187 50.16 -10.58 -2.71
CA GLU A 187 51.28 -11.13 -1.96
C GLU A 187 52.34 -11.60 -2.96
N ASP A 188 53.45 -10.86 -3.03
CA ASP A 188 54.72 -11.40 -3.54
C ASP A 188 55.53 -11.89 -2.34
N ARG A 189 55.67 -13.22 -2.20
CA ARG A 189 56.90 -13.91 -1.71
C ARG A 189 56.99 -15.32 -2.25
#